data_AF-A0A497JC17-F1
#
_entry.id   AF-A0A497JC17-F1
#
_cell.length_a   1.000
_cell.length_b   1.000
_cell.length_c   1.000
_cell.angle_alpha   90.00
_cell.angle_beta   90.00
_cell.angle_gamma   90.00
#
_symmetry.space_group_name_H-M   'P 1'
#
loop_
_entity.id
_entity.type
_entity.pdbx_description
1 polymer ?
#
loop_
_entity_poly.entity_id
_entity_poly.type
_entity_poly.pdbx_seq_one_letter_code
_entity_poly.pdbx_strand_id
1 'polypeptide(L)'
;MKIVFAKGEDKNLNARMEEFIKSLKLSYEIKDIALEFLPSFIIKNIIYSFIPQGFEYDVLIRTLEKMKEKKVELSENTEKLLRNFRKNIEIKVFVSPFCHYCPKVVEKLNEFAIFNERIKTWIIDAFSHDVRKYNILSLPWIVINGKPYLSRNFSEEALALGIARGFLDKEFYRNVMIEGSAIELGKMINRKDDAMVIAELLKDEDIKVRIGAILALKEVKNEEILRVIKEKLKKMLSEHEEINIKDDIRYALKEIFLT
;
A
#
# COMPACT_ATOMS: atom_id res chain seq x y z
N MET A 1 28.25 4.24 5.03
CA MET A 1 27.00 3.77 4.38
C MET A 1 27.40 3.11 3.07
N LYS A 2 26.93 1.89 2.81
CA LYS A 2 27.33 1.09 1.64
C LYS A 2 26.12 0.80 0.77
N ILE A 3 26.26 1.01 -0.54
CA ILE A 3 25.23 0.68 -1.53
C ILE A 3 25.48 -0.75 -2.03
N VAL A 4 24.43 -1.54 -2.19
CA VAL A 4 24.49 -2.82 -2.89
C VAL A 4 23.80 -2.67 -4.23
N PHE A 5 24.52 -2.95 -5.32
CA PHE A 5 23.98 -2.88 -6.68
C PHE A 5 23.71 -4.30 -7.20
N ALA A 6 22.46 -4.57 -7.56
CA ALA A 6 22.03 -5.80 -8.22
C ALA A 6 21.72 -5.52 -9.69
N LYS A 7 22.47 -6.18 -10.58
CA LYS A 7 22.36 -5.99 -12.04
C LYS A 7 21.19 -6.79 -12.60
N GLY A 8 20.54 -6.26 -13.63
CA GLY A 8 19.52 -6.94 -14.41
C GLY A 8 20.05 -7.45 -15.76
N GLU A 9 19.14 -7.87 -16.63
CA GLU A 9 19.50 -8.35 -17.98
C GLU A 9 19.90 -7.21 -18.93
N ASP A 10 19.32 -6.01 -18.76
CA ASP A 10 19.63 -4.85 -19.58
C ASP A 10 21.02 -4.26 -19.24
N LYS A 11 22.00 -4.55 -20.10
CA LYS A 11 23.38 -4.06 -19.98
C LYS A 11 23.51 -2.55 -20.04
N ASN A 12 22.67 -1.86 -20.82
CA ASN A 12 22.72 -0.41 -20.95
C ASN A 12 22.20 0.24 -19.67
N LEU A 13 21.03 -0.20 -19.20
CA LEU A 13 20.47 0.29 -17.95
C LEU A 13 21.39 0.00 -16.75
N ASN A 14 22.02 -1.18 -16.72
CA ASN A 14 23.04 -1.52 -15.73
C ASN A 14 24.20 -0.51 -15.72
N ALA A 15 24.75 -0.16 -16.88
CA ALA A 15 25.87 0.76 -16.99
C ALA A 15 25.50 2.16 -16.49
N ARG A 16 24.32 2.67 -16.91
CA ARG A 16 23.80 3.97 -16.48
C ARG A 16 23.52 4.02 -14.98
N MET A 17 22.95 2.95 -14.42
CA MET A 17 22.70 2.87 -12.98
C MET A 17 24.00 2.78 -12.18
N GLU A 18 25.02 2.07 -12.68
CA GLU A 18 26.33 2.03 -12.03
C GLU A 18 27.03 3.41 -12.05
N GLU A 19 26.95 4.13 -13.17
CA GLU A 19 27.45 5.51 -13.28
C GLU A 19 26.74 6.45 -12.29
N PHE A 20 25.42 6.34 -12.19
CA PHE A 20 24.64 7.08 -11.20
C PHE A 20 25.09 6.75 -9.77
N ILE A 21 25.24 5.48 -9.42
CA ILE A 21 25.71 5.07 -8.08
C ILE A 21 27.10 5.65 -7.78
N LYS A 22 28.01 5.68 -8.76
CA LYS A 22 29.34 6.29 -8.62
C LYS A 22 29.25 7.79 -8.36
N SER A 23 28.31 8.50 -9.01
CA SER A 23 28.14 9.95 -8.84
C SER A 23 27.70 10.34 -7.43
N LEU A 24 27.04 9.44 -6.69
CA LEU A 24 26.68 9.63 -5.27
C LEU A 24 27.89 9.67 -4.33
N LYS A 25 29.10 9.30 -4.80
CA LYS A 25 30.36 9.29 -4.01
C LYS A 25 30.28 8.45 -2.73
N LEU A 26 29.47 7.39 -2.75
CA LEU A 26 29.36 6.40 -1.66
C LEU A 26 30.05 5.09 -2.07
N SER A 27 30.56 4.36 -1.08
CA SER A 27 31.07 3.00 -1.33
C SER A 27 29.94 2.11 -1.81
N TYR A 28 30.16 1.32 -2.85
CA TYR A 28 29.20 0.34 -3.34
C TYR A 28 29.87 -1.01 -3.62
N GLU A 29 29.07 -2.07 -3.63
CA GLU A 29 29.47 -3.38 -4.13
C GLU A 29 28.42 -3.90 -5.09
N ILE A 30 28.83 -4.73 -6.04
CA ILE A 30 27.92 -5.46 -6.92
C ILE A 30 27.69 -6.83 -6.30
N LYS A 31 26.43 -7.24 -6.18
CA LYS A 31 26.05 -8.56 -5.68
C LYS A 31 24.99 -9.16 -6.60
N ASP A 32 25.09 -10.47 -6.80
CA ASP A 32 24.04 -11.24 -7.44
C ASP A 32 22.94 -11.51 -6.41
N ILE A 33 21.82 -10.80 -6.54
CA ILE A 33 20.68 -10.87 -5.63
C ILE A 33 19.43 -10.98 -6.49
N ALA A 34 18.68 -12.07 -6.30
CA ALA A 34 17.37 -12.23 -6.90
C ALA A 34 16.39 -11.19 -6.30
N LEU A 35 16.05 -10.19 -7.09
CA LEU A 35 15.10 -9.12 -6.76
C LEU A 35 13.93 -9.16 -7.73
N GLU A 36 12.75 -8.72 -7.28
CA GLU A 36 11.56 -8.68 -8.13
C GLU A 36 11.72 -7.72 -9.32
N PHE A 37 12.44 -6.62 -9.11
CA PHE A 37 12.74 -5.64 -10.16
C PHE A 37 14.25 -5.46 -10.27
N LEU A 38 14.76 -5.61 -11.48
CA LEU A 38 16.17 -5.45 -11.79
C LEU A 38 16.33 -4.56 -13.03
N PRO A 39 17.40 -3.75 -13.12
CA PRO A 39 18.40 -3.54 -12.08
C PRO A 39 17.87 -2.71 -10.90
N SER A 40 18.51 -2.88 -9.74
CA SER A 40 18.19 -2.11 -8.53
C SER A 40 19.43 -1.83 -7.70
N PHE A 41 19.44 -0.68 -7.01
CA PHE A 41 20.39 -0.43 -5.94
C PHE A 41 19.70 -0.33 -4.58
N ILE A 42 20.40 -0.82 -3.56
CA ILE A 42 19.88 -1.01 -2.22
C ILE A 42 20.71 -0.17 -1.25
N ILE A 43 20.03 0.56 -0.40
CA ILE A 43 20.61 1.28 0.73
C ILE A 43 19.86 0.81 1.98
N LYS A 44 20.49 -0.05 2.78
CA LYS A 44 19.84 -0.77 3.89
C LYS A 44 18.58 -1.53 3.41
N ASN A 45 17.40 -1.07 3.82
CA ASN A 45 16.08 -1.62 3.55
C ASN A 45 15.27 -0.77 2.54
N ILE A 46 15.94 0.16 1.85
CA ILE A 46 15.35 0.97 0.78
C ILE A 46 15.95 0.55 -0.56
N ILE A 47 15.10 0.28 -1.54
CA ILE A 47 15.47 -0.28 -2.84
C ILE A 47 14.93 0.62 -3.94
N TYR A 48 15.83 1.07 -4.81
CA TYR A 48 15.48 1.86 -5.98
C TYR A 48 15.64 0.98 -7.21
N SER A 49 14.53 0.74 -7.92
CA SER A 49 14.47 -0.09 -9.15
C SER A 49 14.40 0.75 -10.42
N PHE A 50 15.00 1.94 -10.36
CA PHE A 50 15.13 2.91 -11.44
C PHE A 50 16.23 3.90 -11.06
N ILE A 51 16.61 4.80 -11.98
CA ILE A 51 17.56 5.88 -11.71
C ILE A 51 16.76 7.12 -11.26
N PRO A 52 16.84 7.55 -9.98
CA PRO A 52 16.14 8.73 -9.48
C PRO A 52 16.56 10.00 -10.22
N GLN A 53 15.56 10.76 -10.67
CA GLN A 53 15.74 12.01 -11.43
C GLN A 53 14.68 13.02 -10.96
N GLY A 54 14.93 14.31 -11.23
CA GLY A 54 14.01 15.38 -10.83
C GLY A 54 13.75 15.36 -9.31
N PHE A 55 12.49 15.47 -8.91
CA PHE A 55 12.13 15.51 -7.49
C PHE A 55 12.54 14.27 -6.69
N GLU A 56 12.58 13.09 -7.32
CA GLU A 56 13.00 11.85 -6.64
C GLU A 56 14.51 11.82 -6.36
N TYR A 57 15.31 12.56 -7.14
CA TYR A 57 16.72 12.74 -6.82
C TYR A 57 16.89 13.50 -5.50
N ASP A 58 16.13 14.59 -5.32
CA ASP A 58 16.18 15.37 -4.08
C ASP A 58 15.73 14.55 -2.87
N VAL A 59 14.71 13.70 -3.05
CA VAL A 59 14.26 12.76 -2.00
C VAL A 59 15.34 11.74 -1.66
N LEU A 60 16.06 11.20 -2.65
CA LEU A 60 17.20 10.32 -2.40
C LEU A 60 18.28 11.05 -1.57
N ILE A 61 18.66 12.27 -1.93
CA ILE A 61 19.68 13.01 -1.19
C ILE A 61 19.27 13.22 0.27
N ARG A 62 18.04 13.70 0.53
CA ARG A 62 17.52 13.84 1.90
C ARG A 62 17.45 12.51 2.65
N THR A 63 17.11 11.42 1.95
CA THR A 63 17.10 10.05 2.52
C THR A 63 18.51 9.65 2.97
N LEU A 64 19.54 9.90 2.15
CA LEU A 64 20.93 9.60 2.50
C LEU A 64 21.41 10.43 3.71
N GLU A 65 21.02 11.70 3.79
CA GLU A 65 21.33 12.59 4.93
C GLU A 65 20.69 12.06 6.23
N LYS A 66 19.38 11.78 6.21
CA LYS A 66 18.65 11.22 7.37
C LYS A 66 19.22 9.88 7.82
N MET A 67 19.63 9.02 6.88
CA MET A 67 20.31 7.76 7.19
C MET A 67 21.67 7.97 7.88
N LYS A 68 22.43 8.98 7.45
CA LYS A 68 23.73 9.33 8.03
C LYS A 68 23.56 9.85 9.47
N GLU A 69 22.55 10.68 9.68
CA GLU A 69 22.22 11.24 11.00
C GLU A 69 21.52 10.23 11.92
N LYS A 70 21.00 9.13 11.37
CA LYS A 70 20.11 8.17 12.04
C LYS A 70 18.92 8.88 12.71
N LYS A 71 18.44 9.95 12.08
CA LYS A 71 17.37 10.80 12.59
C LYS A 71 16.31 10.98 11.51
N VAL A 72 15.06 10.79 11.91
CA VAL A 72 13.88 11.10 11.10
C VAL A 72 12.92 11.90 11.97
N GLU A 73 12.06 12.68 11.32
CA GLU A 73 11.05 13.51 12.00
C GLU A 73 9.68 12.85 11.80
N LEU A 74 9.26 12.10 12.82
CA LEU A 74 7.98 11.41 12.87
C LEU A 74 7.20 11.88 14.10
N SER A 75 5.87 11.90 14.01
CA SER A 75 5.01 12.20 15.15
C SER A 75 5.10 11.07 16.19
N GLU A 76 4.91 11.39 17.47
CA GLU A 76 4.98 10.39 18.55
C GLU A 76 4.01 9.22 18.32
N ASN A 77 2.85 9.50 17.73
CA ASN A 77 1.84 8.50 17.41
C ASN A 77 2.34 7.54 16.32
N THR A 78 2.94 8.09 15.26
CA THR A 78 3.60 7.31 14.21
C THR A 78 4.71 6.46 14.80
N GLU A 79 5.61 7.04 15.59
CA GLU A 79 6.70 6.29 16.21
C GLU A 79 6.20 5.11 17.05
N LYS A 80 5.24 5.34 17.95
CA LYS A 80 4.64 4.29 18.79
C LYS A 80 4.08 3.16 17.92
N LEU A 81 3.38 3.52 16.85
CA LEU A 81 2.76 2.56 15.95
C LEU A 81 3.82 1.77 15.17
N LEU A 82 4.82 2.43 14.57
CA LEU A 82 5.88 1.78 13.82
C LEU A 82 6.77 0.89 14.71
N ARG A 83 7.06 1.30 15.97
CA ARG A 83 7.83 0.48 16.93
C ARG A 83 7.16 -0.85 17.27
N ASN A 84 5.83 -0.88 17.27
CA ASN A 84 5.06 -2.07 17.63
C ASN A 84 4.99 -3.14 16.52
N PHE A 85 5.55 -2.89 15.33
CA PHE A 85 5.56 -3.88 14.26
C PHE A 85 6.50 -5.06 14.54
N ARG A 86 5.90 -6.24 14.61
CA ARG A 86 6.60 -7.52 14.80
C ARG A 86 6.82 -8.30 13.51
N LYS A 87 6.10 -7.97 12.43
CA LYS A 87 6.20 -8.62 11.12
C LYS A 87 6.99 -7.75 10.14
N ASN A 88 7.62 -8.38 9.17
CA ASN A 88 8.23 -7.67 8.05
C ASN A 88 7.15 -7.06 7.17
N ILE A 89 7.37 -5.84 6.72
CA ILE A 89 6.47 -5.10 5.85
C ILE A 89 7.25 -4.72 4.61
N GLU A 90 6.74 -5.11 3.45
CA GLU A 90 7.25 -4.67 2.16
C GLU A 90 6.29 -3.66 1.56
N ILE A 91 6.81 -2.50 1.22
CA ILE A 91 6.08 -1.40 0.60
C ILE A 91 6.69 -1.20 -0.78
N LYS A 92 5.86 -1.19 -1.81
CA LYS A 92 6.23 -0.84 -3.18
C LYS A 92 5.50 0.44 -3.55
N VAL A 93 6.24 1.51 -3.77
CA VAL A 93 5.71 2.78 -4.27
C VAL A 93 6.16 2.96 -5.71
N PHE A 94 5.18 3.09 -6.60
CA PHE A 94 5.40 3.32 -8.02
C PHE A 94 5.31 4.82 -8.26
N VAL A 95 6.31 5.35 -8.96
CA VAL A 95 6.52 6.78 -9.18
C VAL A 95 6.80 7.06 -10.64
N SER A 96 6.85 8.33 -11.00
CA SER A 96 7.42 8.77 -12.27
C SER A 96 8.20 10.08 -12.08
N PRO A 97 9.14 10.40 -12.98
CA PRO A 97 9.94 11.63 -12.87
C PRO A 97 9.13 12.93 -12.82
N PHE A 98 7.91 12.93 -13.39
CA PHE A 98 7.04 14.10 -13.49
C PHE A 98 5.92 14.13 -12.43
N CYS A 99 5.89 13.16 -11.51
CA CYS A 99 4.86 13.08 -10.48
C CYS A 99 5.15 14.07 -9.35
N HIS A 100 4.45 15.21 -9.31
CA HIS A 100 4.62 16.21 -8.25
C HIS A 100 4.24 15.73 -6.84
N TYR A 101 3.35 14.74 -6.73
CA TYR A 101 2.86 14.22 -5.44
C TYR A 101 3.71 13.08 -4.87
N CYS A 102 4.43 12.34 -5.73
CA CYS A 102 5.23 11.18 -5.33
C CYS A 102 6.32 11.50 -4.30
N PRO A 103 7.09 12.62 -4.41
CA PRO A 103 8.22 12.90 -3.53
C PRO A 103 7.87 12.91 -2.06
N LYS A 104 6.73 13.52 -1.70
CA LYS A 104 6.27 13.61 -0.30
C LYS A 104 5.94 12.22 0.26
N VAL A 105 5.37 11.36 -0.55
CA VAL A 105 5.00 9.99 -0.16
C VAL A 105 6.26 9.13 -0.03
N VAL A 106 7.16 9.16 -1.03
CA VAL A 106 8.41 8.41 -0.99
C VAL A 106 9.27 8.83 0.21
N GLU A 107 9.37 10.13 0.48
CA GLU A 107 10.14 10.64 1.61
C GLU A 107 9.64 10.08 2.94
N LYS A 108 8.32 10.07 3.17
CA LYS A 108 7.73 9.52 4.40
C LYS A 108 7.89 8.00 4.51
N LEU A 109 7.69 7.27 3.40
CA LEU A 109 7.90 5.81 3.38
C LEU A 109 9.37 5.43 3.60
N ASN A 110 10.30 6.27 3.13
CA ASN A 110 11.74 6.09 3.38
C ASN A 110 12.07 6.37 4.84
N GLU A 111 11.51 7.41 5.45
CA GLU A 111 11.68 7.67 6.89
C GLU A 111 11.18 6.52 7.75
N PHE A 112 10.04 5.91 7.39
CA PHE A 112 9.54 4.73 8.09
C PHE A 112 10.51 3.55 8.01
N ALA A 113 11.09 3.31 6.84
CA ALA A 113 12.14 2.31 6.65
C ALA A 113 13.41 2.65 7.46
N ILE A 114 13.84 3.90 7.50
CA ILE A 114 14.98 4.33 8.33
C ILE A 114 14.69 4.08 9.82
N PHE A 115 13.46 4.35 10.26
CA PHE A 115 13.05 4.21 11.66
C PHE A 115 12.91 2.75 12.10
N ASN A 116 12.38 1.87 11.25
CA ASN A 116 12.18 0.46 11.56
C ASN A 116 12.70 -0.44 10.43
N GLU A 117 13.77 -1.18 10.71
CA GLU A 117 14.42 -2.08 9.74
C GLU A 117 13.53 -3.22 9.21
N ARG A 118 12.41 -3.51 9.87
CA ARG A 118 11.41 -4.47 9.37
C ARG A 118 10.56 -3.94 8.22
N ILE A 119 10.57 -2.63 8.00
CA ILE A 119 9.86 -1.97 6.90
C ILE A 119 10.84 -1.85 5.74
N LYS A 120 10.50 -2.45 4.60
CA LYS A 120 11.28 -2.40 3.37
C LYS A 120 10.53 -1.57 2.35
N THR A 121 11.17 -0.54 1.79
CA THR A 121 10.54 0.36 0.81
C THR A 121 11.20 0.19 -0.54
N TRP A 122 10.40 -0.16 -1.55
CA TRP A 122 10.79 -0.20 -2.96
C TRP A 122 10.23 1.02 -3.68
N ILE A 123 11.09 1.74 -4.38
CA ILE A 123 10.72 2.85 -5.25
C ILE A 123 10.93 2.38 -6.69
N ILE A 124 9.84 2.35 -7.46
CA ILE A 124 9.77 1.66 -8.75
C ILE A 124 9.25 2.63 -9.81
N ASP A 125 9.82 2.58 -11.01
CA ASP A 125 9.30 3.32 -12.15
C ASP A 125 7.98 2.69 -12.63
N ALA A 126 6.91 3.48 -12.61
CA ALA A 126 5.58 3.06 -13.06
C ALA A 126 5.50 2.78 -14.56
N PHE A 127 6.47 3.23 -15.36
CA PHE A 127 6.54 2.99 -16.79
C PHE A 127 7.38 1.76 -17.17
N SER A 128 7.99 1.08 -16.19
CA SER A 128 8.69 -0.18 -16.44
C SER A 128 7.75 -1.26 -16.99
N HIS A 129 8.26 -2.09 -17.89
CA HIS A 129 7.48 -3.21 -18.43
C HIS A 129 7.09 -4.26 -17.37
N ASP A 130 7.88 -4.38 -16.30
CA ASP A 130 7.69 -5.37 -15.24
C ASP A 130 6.50 -5.05 -14.32
N VAL A 131 5.98 -3.82 -14.40
CA VAL A 131 4.93 -3.36 -13.49
C VAL A 131 3.52 -3.46 -14.07
N ARG A 132 3.36 -3.92 -15.32
CA ARG A 132 2.04 -4.07 -15.98
C ARG A 132 1.04 -4.88 -15.15
N LYS A 133 1.51 -5.90 -14.42
CA LYS A 133 0.68 -6.75 -13.54
C LYS A 133 -0.01 -5.99 -12.40
N TYR A 134 0.48 -4.80 -12.05
CA TYR A 134 -0.08 -3.98 -10.98
C TYR A 134 -1.26 -3.10 -11.43
N ASN A 135 -1.58 -3.07 -12.73
CA ASN A 135 -2.69 -2.29 -13.31
C ASN A 135 -2.75 -0.85 -12.75
N ILE A 136 -1.62 -0.15 -12.80
CA ILE A 136 -1.43 1.16 -12.17
C ILE A 136 -2.35 2.19 -12.83
N LEU A 137 -3.27 2.76 -12.06
CA LEU A 137 -4.25 3.74 -12.54
C LEU A 137 -3.83 5.20 -12.28
N SER A 138 -3.10 5.43 -11.19
CA SER A 138 -2.67 6.77 -10.78
C SER A 138 -1.37 6.70 -9.96
N LEU A 139 -0.65 7.83 -9.88
CA LEU A 139 0.58 7.94 -9.11
C LEU A 139 0.45 8.96 -7.96
N PRO A 140 1.12 8.75 -6.81
CA PRO A 140 1.87 7.53 -6.47
C PRO A 140 0.91 6.34 -6.30
N TRP A 141 1.33 5.16 -6.80
CA TRP A 141 0.64 3.90 -6.52
C TRP A 141 1.41 3.19 -5.43
N ILE A 142 0.73 2.68 -4.40
CA ILE A 142 1.40 2.04 -3.28
C ILE A 142 0.87 0.62 -3.17
N VAL A 143 1.73 -0.35 -2.90
CA VAL A 143 1.38 -1.74 -2.63
C VAL A 143 2.10 -2.16 -1.35
N ILE A 144 1.33 -2.59 -0.34
CA ILE A 144 1.85 -3.02 0.96
C ILE A 144 1.63 -4.54 1.08
N ASN A 145 2.70 -5.30 1.27
CA ASN A 145 2.70 -6.77 1.35
C ASN A 145 1.90 -7.43 0.22
N GLY A 146 2.09 -6.94 -1.01
CA GLY A 146 1.44 -7.45 -2.22
C GLY A 146 0.01 -6.96 -2.47
N LYS A 147 -0.51 -6.03 -1.65
CA LYS A 147 -1.87 -5.49 -1.80
C LYS A 147 -1.83 -3.99 -2.09
N PRO A 148 -2.49 -3.49 -3.13
CA PRO A 148 -2.52 -2.05 -3.40
C PRO A 148 -3.11 -1.29 -2.23
N TYR A 149 -2.57 -0.12 -1.89
CA TYR A 149 -3.07 0.85 -0.92
C TYR A 149 -3.76 1.98 -1.70
N LEU A 150 -5.07 2.12 -1.51
CA LEU A 150 -5.93 2.95 -2.36
C LEU A 150 -6.34 4.28 -1.71
N SER A 151 -5.84 4.60 -0.51
CA SER A 151 -6.16 5.86 0.15
C SER A 151 -5.55 7.04 -0.60
N ARG A 152 -6.32 8.11 -0.75
CA ARG A 152 -5.86 9.40 -1.30
C ARG A 152 -5.26 10.32 -0.23
N ASN A 153 -5.42 9.97 1.04
CA ASN A 153 -4.77 10.69 2.13
C ASN A 153 -3.40 10.08 2.40
N PHE A 154 -2.37 10.87 2.09
CA PHE A 154 -0.96 10.51 2.31
C PHE A 154 -0.33 11.33 3.44
N SER A 155 -1.11 11.72 4.45
CA SER A 155 -0.53 12.20 5.71
C SER A 155 0.33 11.12 6.34
N GLU A 156 1.26 11.52 7.20
CA GLU A 156 2.14 10.59 7.90
C GLU A 156 1.34 9.56 8.71
N GLU A 157 0.37 10.02 9.49
CA GLU A 157 -0.49 9.16 10.30
C GLU A 157 -1.29 8.20 9.42
N ALA A 158 -1.82 8.66 8.28
CA ALA A 158 -2.60 7.82 7.37
C ALA A 158 -1.72 6.72 6.75
N LEU A 159 -0.51 7.07 6.28
CA LEU A 159 0.46 6.10 5.76
C LEU A 159 0.86 5.09 6.85
N ALA A 160 1.16 5.57 8.06
CA ALA A 160 1.54 4.73 9.18
C ALA A 160 0.40 3.76 9.56
N LEU A 161 -0.83 4.25 9.67
CA LEU A 161 -2.03 3.43 9.91
C LEU A 161 -2.26 2.41 8.80
N GLY A 162 -2.10 2.81 7.53
CA GLY A 162 -2.20 1.93 6.37
C GLY A 162 -1.23 0.75 6.45
N ILE A 163 0.02 1.05 6.82
CA ILE A 163 1.08 0.06 7.04
C ILE A 163 0.77 -0.84 8.25
N ALA A 164 0.27 -0.28 9.36
CA ALA A 164 -0.05 -1.04 10.56
C ALA A 164 -1.18 -2.03 10.39
N ARG A 165 -2.23 -1.58 9.73
CA ARG A 165 -3.50 -2.28 9.70
C ARG A 165 -3.61 -3.16 8.46
N GLY A 166 -2.86 -2.83 7.40
CA GLY A 166 -2.95 -3.50 6.12
C GLY A 166 -4.38 -3.57 5.61
N PHE A 167 -5.18 -2.51 5.83
CA PHE A 167 -6.64 -2.43 5.63
C PHE A 167 -7.57 -2.83 6.82
N LEU A 168 -7.45 -2.15 7.96
CA LEU A 168 -8.53 -2.16 8.99
C LEU A 168 -8.89 -0.74 9.38
N ASP A 169 -9.19 0.08 8.38
CA ASP A 169 -9.70 1.43 8.62
C ASP A 169 -11.13 1.55 8.08
N LYS A 170 -12.09 1.58 9.00
CA LYS A 170 -13.50 1.75 8.70
C LYS A 170 -13.75 3.04 7.90
N GLU A 171 -13.06 4.12 8.23
CA GLU A 171 -13.21 5.42 7.54
C GLU A 171 -12.69 5.37 6.10
N PHE A 172 -11.58 4.67 5.87
CA PHE A 172 -11.09 4.45 4.51
C PHE A 172 -12.15 3.74 3.65
N TYR A 173 -12.67 2.61 4.13
CA TYR A 173 -13.69 1.86 3.38
C TYR A 173 -14.96 2.67 3.18
N ARG A 174 -15.38 3.42 4.19
CA ARG A 174 -16.50 4.35 4.13
C ARG A 174 -16.33 5.37 3.00
N ASN A 175 -15.17 6.02 2.92
CA ASN A 175 -14.86 6.98 1.86
C ASN A 175 -14.85 6.33 0.47
N VAL A 176 -14.30 5.12 0.32
CA VAL A 176 -14.36 4.37 -0.95
C VAL A 176 -15.81 4.12 -1.39
N MET A 177 -16.71 3.80 -0.45
CA MET A 177 -18.13 3.61 -0.77
C MET A 177 -18.77 4.92 -1.25
N ILE A 178 -18.44 6.04 -0.62
CA ILE A 178 -18.94 7.38 -1.01
C ILE A 178 -18.43 7.80 -2.39
N GLU A 179 -17.18 7.46 -2.70
CA GLU A 179 -16.51 7.79 -3.97
C GLU A 179 -16.90 6.88 -5.13
N GLY A 180 -17.70 5.83 -4.89
CA GLY A 180 -18.23 4.95 -5.94
C GLY A 180 -17.24 3.91 -6.48
N SER A 181 -16.11 3.68 -5.80
CA SER A 181 -15.09 2.68 -6.20
C SER A 181 -15.28 1.32 -5.51
N ALA A 182 -16.51 1.03 -5.05
CA ALA A 182 -16.84 -0.14 -4.25
C ALA A 182 -16.64 -1.47 -5.00
N ILE A 183 -16.97 -1.51 -6.29
CA ILE A 183 -16.88 -2.71 -7.12
C ILE A 183 -15.42 -3.11 -7.33
N GLU A 184 -14.56 -2.14 -7.69
CA GLU A 184 -13.12 -2.35 -7.87
C GLU A 184 -12.47 -2.82 -6.58
N LEU A 185 -12.80 -2.18 -5.45
CA LEU A 185 -12.36 -2.60 -4.14
C LEU A 185 -12.77 -4.05 -3.86
N GLY A 186 -14.04 -4.38 -4.12
CA GLY A 186 -14.60 -5.72 -3.91
C GLY A 186 -13.84 -6.83 -4.64
N LYS A 187 -13.48 -6.59 -5.90
CA LYS A 187 -12.67 -7.51 -6.73
C LYS A 187 -11.28 -7.77 -6.14
N MET A 188 -10.78 -6.87 -5.31
CA MET A 188 -9.44 -6.94 -4.69
C MET A 188 -9.45 -7.57 -3.30
N ILE A 189 -10.62 -7.74 -2.67
CA ILE A 189 -10.73 -8.30 -1.31
C ILE A 189 -10.27 -9.75 -1.30
N ASN A 190 -9.25 -10.02 -0.48
CA ASN A 190 -8.73 -11.36 -0.25
C ASN A 190 -8.40 -11.65 1.24
N ARG A 191 -8.80 -10.76 2.15
CA ARG A 191 -8.71 -10.99 3.61
C ARG A 191 -10.09 -11.07 4.20
N LYS A 192 -10.26 -12.03 5.11
CA LYS A 192 -11.43 -12.10 5.99
C LYS A 192 -11.65 -10.79 6.75
N ASP A 193 -10.60 -10.21 7.31
CA ASP A 193 -10.73 -9.02 8.15
C ASP A 193 -11.26 -7.80 7.37
N ASP A 194 -10.77 -7.59 6.15
CA ASP A 194 -11.22 -6.51 5.24
C ASP A 194 -12.71 -6.64 4.94
N ALA A 195 -13.14 -7.85 4.56
CA ALA A 195 -14.53 -8.15 4.30
C ALA A 195 -15.39 -7.99 5.57
N MET A 196 -14.85 -8.31 6.75
CA MET A 196 -15.54 -8.08 8.02
C MET A 196 -15.73 -6.59 8.31
N VAL A 197 -14.73 -5.74 8.07
CA VAL A 197 -14.88 -4.28 8.24
C VAL A 197 -15.91 -3.72 7.25
N ILE A 198 -15.91 -4.19 6.01
CA ILE A 198 -16.90 -3.78 5.02
C ILE A 198 -18.30 -4.27 5.40
N ALA A 199 -18.46 -5.48 5.93
CA ALA A 199 -19.74 -5.95 6.44
C ALA A 199 -20.26 -5.07 7.60
N GLU A 200 -19.38 -4.57 8.46
CA GLU A 200 -19.76 -3.63 9.52
C GLU A 200 -20.27 -2.28 8.98
N LEU A 201 -19.91 -1.88 7.75
CA LEU A 201 -20.40 -0.67 7.11
C LEU A 201 -21.87 -0.75 6.68
N LEU A 202 -22.50 -1.94 6.69
CA LEU A 202 -23.96 -2.02 6.52
C LEU A 202 -24.74 -1.33 7.65
N LYS A 203 -24.06 -0.92 8.72
CA LYS A 203 -24.63 -0.16 9.84
C LYS A 203 -24.32 1.33 9.78
N ASP A 204 -23.70 1.80 8.69
CA ASP A 204 -23.38 3.21 8.55
C ASP A 204 -24.65 4.05 8.41
N GLU A 205 -24.62 5.28 8.92
CA GLU A 205 -25.74 6.22 8.83
C GLU A 205 -26.00 6.65 7.37
N ASP A 206 -24.95 6.69 6.54
CA ASP A 206 -25.05 7.09 5.14
C ASP A 206 -25.46 5.91 4.25
N ILE A 207 -26.58 6.08 3.53
CA ILE A 207 -27.10 5.08 2.60
C ILE A 207 -26.13 4.75 1.46
N LYS A 208 -25.32 5.72 0.99
CA LYS A 208 -24.31 5.49 -0.05
C LYS A 208 -23.25 4.51 0.45
N VAL A 209 -22.88 4.62 1.73
CA VAL A 209 -21.92 3.73 2.36
C VAL A 209 -22.46 2.32 2.44
N ARG A 210 -23.72 2.17 2.89
CA ARG A 210 -24.38 0.86 2.98
C ARG A 210 -24.50 0.19 1.61
N ILE A 211 -24.96 0.91 0.58
CA ILE A 211 -25.07 0.38 -0.79
C ILE A 211 -23.68 -0.02 -1.33
N GLY A 212 -22.68 0.85 -1.16
CA GLY A 212 -21.31 0.54 -1.57
C GLY A 212 -20.77 -0.71 -0.89
N ALA A 213 -21.01 -0.90 0.41
CA ALA A 213 -20.57 -2.09 1.13
C ALA A 213 -21.18 -3.38 0.54
N ILE A 214 -22.46 -3.35 0.14
CA ILE A 214 -23.13 -4.47 -0.50
C ILE A 214 -22.50 -4.78 -1.87
N LEU A 215 -22.27 -3.76 -2.69
CA LEU A 215 -21.62 -3.91 -4.00
C LEU A 215 -20.19 -4.44 -3.87
N ALA A 216 -19.41 -3.96 -2.90
CA ALA A 216 -18.07 -4.44 -2.65
C ALA A 216 -18.06 -5.92 -2.24
N LEU A 217 -18.94 -6.32 -1.31
CA LEU A 217 -19.03 -7.71 -0.85
C LEU A 217 -19.51 -8.67 -1.96
N LYS A 218 -20.35 -8.20 -2.89
CA LYS A 218 -20.83 -8.97 -4.03
C LYS A 218 -19.71 -9.39 -4.99
N GLU A 219 -18.67 -8.57 -5.11
CA GLU A 219 -17.54 -8.84 -6.00
C GLU A 219 -16.46 -9.74 -5.38
N VAL A 220 -16.58 -10.11 -4.10
CA VAL A 220 -15.63 -10.99 -3.40
C VAL A 220 -15.70 -12.39 -3.98
N LYS A 221 -14.59 -12.89 -4.52
CA LYS A 221 -14.54 -14.23 -5.16
C LYS A 221 -14.10 -15.37 -4.24
N ASN A 222 -13.55 -15.07 -3.07
CA ASN A 222 -13.02 -16.10 -2.17
C ASN A 222 -14.15 -16.77 -1.37
N GLU A 223 -14.40 -18.05 -1.62
CA GLU A 223 -15.49 -18.81 -0.98
C GLU A 223 -15.36 -18.91 0.54
N GLU A 224 -14.14 -19.01 1.08
CA GLU A 224 -13.93 -19.11 2.53
C GLU A 224 -14.32 -17.79 3.22
N ILE A 225 -13.94 -16.67 2.62
CA ILE A 225 -14.35 -15.33 3.07
C ILE A 225 -15.88 -15.19 2.97
N LEU A 226 -16.47 -15.59 1.85
CA LEU A 226 -17.92 -15.53 1.63
C LEU A 226 -18.69 -16.34 2.69
N ARG A 227 -18.22 -17.52 3.09
CA ARG A 227 -18.83 -18.31 4.19
C ARG A 227 -18.82 -17.54 5.50
N VAL A 228 -17.70 -16.91 5.84
CA VAL A 228 -17.59 -16.08 7.05
C VAL A 228 -18.55 -14.90 7.00
N ILE A 229 -18.60 -14.20 5.86
CA ILE A 229 -19.48 -13.04 5.69
C ILE A 229 -20.95 -13.43 5.79
N LYS A 230 -21.35 -14.58 5.24
CA LYS A 230 -22.71 -15.11 5.36
C LYS A 230 -23.13 -15.27 6.82
N GLU A 231 -22.28 -15.91 7.62
CA GLU A 231 -22.57 -16.12 9.06
C GLU A 231 -22.56 -14.79 9.83
N LYS A 232 -21.66 -13.87 9.50
CA LYS A 232 -21.63 -12.54 10.09
C LYS A 232 -22.92 -11.75 9.81
N LEU A 233 -23.38 -11.74 8.56
CA LEU A 233 -24.60 -11.03 8.17
C LEU A 233 -25.85 -11.63 8.80
N LYS A 234 -25.96 -12.98 8.88
CA LYS A 234 -27.06 -13.63 9.61
C LYS A 234 -27.10 -13.22 11.07
N LYS A 235 -25.93 -13.20 11.72
CA LYS A 235 -25.80 -12.77 13.11
C LYS A 235 -26.24 -11.31 13.28
N MET A 236 -25.77 -10.41 12.42
CA MET A 236 -26.20 -9.00 12.43
C MET A 236 -27.70 -8.85 12.22
N LEU A 237 -28.31 -9.65 11.34
CA LEU A 237 -29.75 -9.63 11.10
C LEU A 237 -30.58 -10.02 12.34
N SER A 238 -30.06 -10.95 13.16
CA SER A 238 -30.70 -11.34 14.42
C SER A 238 -30.49 -10.33 15.55
N GLU A 239 -29.36 -9.62 15.56
CA GLU A 239 -28.96 -8.73 16.66
C GLU A 239 -29.46 -7.29 16.50
N HIS A 240 -29.72 -6.82 15.28
CA HIS A 240 -30.15 -5.45 15.04
C HIS A 240 -31.68 -5.28 15.07
N GLU A 241 -32.10 -4.15 15.66
CA GLU A 241 -33.52 -3.75 15.78
C GLU A 241 -33.96 -2.77 14.68
N GLU A 242 -33.07 -1.91 14.20
CA GLU A 242 -33.39 -0.90 13.17
C GLU A 242 -33.81 -1.52 11.84
N ILE A 243 -35.04 -1.23 11.41
CA ILE A 243 -35.66 -1.85 10.23
C ILE A 243 -34.85 -1.66 8.95
N ASN A 244 -34.34 -0.43 8.71
CA ASN A 244 -33.59 -0.09 7.51
C ASN A 244 -32.30 -0.90 7.40
N ILE A 245 -31.56 -1.04 8.51
CA ILE A 245 -30.33 -1.85 8.56
C ILE A 245 -30.66 -3.33 8.32
N LYS A 246 -31.75 -3.84 8.90
CA LYS A 246 -32.17 -5.23 8.67
C LYS A 246 -32.53 -5.49 7.22
N ASP A 247 -33.19 -4.55 6.55
CA ASP A 247 -33.56 -4.69 5.14
C ASP A 247 -32.33 -4.64 4.24
N ASP A 248 -31.36 -3.77 4.51
CA ASP A 248 -30.08 -3.75 3.80
C ASP A 248 -29.30 -5.06 4.00
N ILE A 249 -29.28 -5.62 5.22
CA ILE A 249 -28.66 -6.92 5.50
C ILE A 249 -29.38 -8.07 4.76
N ARG A 250 -30.72 -8.07 4.72
CA ARG A 250 -31.50 -9.05 3.97
C ARG A 250 -31.20 -8.95 2.47
N TYR A 251 -31.15 -7.73 1.95
CA TYR A 251 -30.81 -7.48 0.56
C TYR A 251 -29.41 -7.97 0.23
N ALA A 252 -28.41 -7.68 1.08
CA ALA A 252 -27.05 -8.17 0.92
C ALA A 252 -26.98 -9.70 0.92
N LEU A 253 -27.66 -10.37 1.86
CA LEU A 253 -27.72 -11.83 1.93
C LEU A 253 -28.31 -12.43 0.64
N LYS A 254 -29.28 -11.77 0.02
CA LYS A 254 -29.86 -12.19 -1.26
C LYS A 254 -28.89 -11.96 -2.42
N GLU A 255 -28.38 -10.74 -2.56
CA GLU A 255 -27.54 -10.36 -3.71
C GLU A 255 -26.19 -11.09 -3.76
N ILE A 256 -25.63 -11.45 -2.60
CA ILE A 256 -24.30 -12.06 -2.51
C ILE A 256 -24.37 -13.59 -2.59
N PHE A 257 -25.46 -14.22 -2.12
CA PHE A 257 -25.48 -15.68 -1.90
C PHE A 257 -26.65 -16.44 -2.55
N LEU A 258 -27.61 -15.77 -3.20
CA LEU A 258 -28.79 -16.41 -3.80
C LEU A 258 -28.82 -16.35 -5.34
N THR A 259 -27.68 -16.10 -5.98
CA THR A 259 -27.48 -16.31 -7.43
C THR A 259 -26.95 -17.70 -7.72
#